data_AF-A0A397EFJ6-F1
#
_entry.id   AF-A0A397EFJ6-F1
#
_cell.length_a   1.000
_cell.length_b   1.000
_cell.length_c   1.000
_cell.angle_alpha   90.00
_cell.angle_beta   90.00
_cell.angle_gamma   90.00
#
_symmetry.space_group_name_H-M   'P 1'
#
loop_
_entity.id
_entity.type
_entity.pdbx_description
1 polymer ?
#
loop_
_entity_poly.entity_id
_entity_poly.type
_entity_poly.pdbx_seq_one_letter_code
_entity_poly.pdbx_strand_id
1 'polypeptide(L)'
;MVGQMEQSLVRILRGAKGSFISPKIQVKRFPSMGLGIQAVEPIDSGEVVFVASSDVWREYSAGTARAEARQQAPAFVERVDSYCGNNQRMADAVLLATHIVVGDASDVYLNSLPPVLDVPMYWTERRLDELRHLYRKMHTDLFGSTAPMVSSIDFQWALSVLMSRATSGKDQPFTLIPYFEWFNHSHAKSACEHAYVEKDDSFVIRTTAPHAPNDQLYINYGDHHTPATYLRHYGEPSLY
;
A
#
# COMPACT_ATOMS: atom_id res chain seq x y z
N MET A 1 -4.68 -3.08 -21.35
CA MET A 1 -3.84 -1.87 -21.48
C MET A 1 -3.69 -1.25 -20.10
N VAL A 2 -2.53 -0.71 -19.76
CA VAL A 2 -2.29 0.04 -18.51
C VAL A 2 -2.89 1.44 -18.68
N GLY A 3 -3.59 1.96 -17.67
CA GLY A 3 -4.30 3.23 -17.74
C GLY A 3 -3.36 4.45 -17.78
N GLN A 4 -3.94 5.64 -17.97
CA GLN A 4 -3.19 6.89 -18.06
C GLN A 4 -2.55 7.29 -16.72
N MET A 5 -3.23 7.05 -15.60
CA MET A 5 -2.72 7.40 -14.27
C MET A 5 -1.48 6.58 -13.93
N GLU A 6 -1.51 5.28 -14.19
CA GLU A 6 -0.38 4.40 -13.94
C GLU A 6 0.82 4.78 -14.82
N GLN A 7 0.59 5.11 -16.10
CA GLN A 7 1.66 5.60 -16.97
C GLN A 7 2.25 6.92 -16.49
N SER A 8 1.43 7.85 -16.00
CA SER A 8 1.89 9.11 -15.41
C SER A 8 2.72 8.86 -14.16
N LEU A 9 2.28 7.95 -13.28
CA LEU A 9 3.02 7.58 -12.08
C LEU A 9 4.41 7.01 -12.42
N VAL A 10 4.50 6.12 -13.42
CA VAL A 10 5.80 5.59 -13.89
C VAL A 10 6.73 6.72 -14.35
N ARG A 11 6.21 7.74 -15.05
CA ARG A 11 7.01 8.88 -15.51
C ARG A 11 7.50 9.74 -14.35
N ILE A 12 6.63 10.01 -13.37
CA ILE A 12 6.98 10.78 -12.17
C ILE A 12 8.12 10.07 -11.43
N LEU A 13 7.97 8.77 -11.16
CA LEU A 13 8.97 7.99 -10.43
C LEU A 13 10.30 7.87 -11.16
N ARG A 14 10.30 7.75 -12.49
CA ARG A 14 11.54 7.77 -13.29
C ARG A 14 12.26 9.12 -13.25
N GLY A 15 11.52 10.21 -13.04
CA GLY A 15 12.09 11.55 -12.91
C GLY A 15 12.48 11.93 -11.48
N ALA A 16 12.01 11.18 -10.48
CA ALA A 16 12.26 11.47 -9.07
C ALA A 16 13.71 11.16 -8.69
N LYS A 17 14.31 12.07 -7.93
CA LYS A 17 15.71 11.97 -7.52
C LYS A 17 15.91 10.76 -6.60
N GLY A 18 16.92 9.94 -6.88
CA GLY A 18 17.25 8.76 -6.08
C GLY A 18 16.28 7.59 -6.26
N SER A 19 15.22 7.74 -7.06
CA SER A 19 14.34 6.64 -7.46
C SER A 19 14.84 5.98 -8.74
N PHE A 20 14.47 4.72 -8.94
CA PHE A 20 14.87 3.94 -10.10
C PHE A 20 13.80 2.92 -10.45
N ILE A 21 13.48 2.82 -11.74
CA ILE A 21 12.69 1.72 -12.30
C ILE A 21 13.53 1.15 -13.44
N SER A 22 13.91 -0.12 -13.34
CA SER A 22 14.72 -0.77 -14.37
C SER A 22 14.02 -0.71 -15.73
N PRO A 23 14.74 -0.40 -16.82
CA PRO A 23 14.17 -0.44 -18.16
C PRO A 23 13.77 -1.86 -18.58
N LYS A 24 14.26 -2.89 -17.88
CA LYS A 24 13.94 -4.30 -18.12
C LYS A 24 12.60 -4.73 -17.52
N ILE A 25 11.89 -3.83 -16.82
CA ILE A 25 10.57 -4.12 -16.26
C ILE A 25 9.52 -3.14 -16.76
N GLN A 26 8.27 -3.60 -16.82
CA GLN A 26 7.12 -2.77 -17.12
C GLN A 26 5.91 -3.18 -16.29
N VAL A 27 5.00 -2.23 -16.06
CA VAL A 27 3.69 -2.51 -15.51
C VAL A 27 2.83 -3.17 -16.60
N LYS A 28 2.10 -4.22 -16.24
CA LYS A 28 1.19 -4.93 -17.13
C LYS A 28 -0.06 -5.37 -16.40
N ARG A 29 -1.16 -5.52 -17.14
CA ARG A 29 -2.38 -6.14 -16.61
C ARG A 29 -2.36 -7.66 -16.83
N PHE A 30 -2.51 -8.42 -15.76
CA PHE A 30 -2.66 -9.87 -15.72
C PHE A 30 -4.14 -10.22 -15.46
N PRO A 31 -4.72 -11.21 -16.17
CA PRO A 31 -6.15 -11.50 -16.09
C PRO A 31 -6.72 -11.77 -14.69
N SER A 32 -5.97 -12.46 -13.83
CA SER A 32 -6.43 -12.85 -12.48
C SER A 32 -5.92 -11.96 -11.35
N MET A 33 -4.89 -11.14 -11.58
CA MET A 33 -4.19 -10.40 -10.52
C MET A 33 -4.30 -8.88 -10.67
N GLY A 34 -4.93 -8.39 -11.74
CA GLY A 34 -4.98 -6.96 -12.00
C GLY A 34 -3.63 -6.46 -12.52
N LEU A 35 -3.02 -5.46 -11.88
CA LEU A 35 -1.71 -4.95 -12.28
C LEU A 35 -0.58 -5.82 -11.71
N GLY A 36 0.50 -5.93 -12.46
CA GLY A 36 1.68 -6.71 -12.12
C GLY A 36 2.93 -6.14 -12.78
N ILE A 37 4.12 -6.52 -12.30
CA ILE A 37 5.39 -6.15 -12.93
C ILE A 37 5.88 -7.30 -13.82
N GLN A 38 6.13 -7.01 -15.09
CA GLN A 38 6.61 -7.98 -16.07
C GLN A 38 8.04 -7.64 -16.52
N ALA A 39 8.90 -8.65 -16.64
CA ALA A 39 10.17 -8.54 -17.36
C ALA A 39 9.92 -8.35 -18.87
N VAL A 40 10.56 -7.35 -19.48
CA VAL A 40 10.56 -7.15 -20.94
C VAL A 40 11.82 -7.69 -21.61
N GLU A 41 12.88 -7.89 -20.83
CA GLU A 41 14.18 -8.43 -21.22
C GLU A 41 14.67 -9.42 -20.14
N PRO A 42 15.68 -10.25 -20.43
CA PRO A 42 16.29 -11.09 -19.40
C PRO A 42 16.88 -10.27 -18.25
N ILE A 43 16.58 -10.68 -17.01
CA ILE A 43 17.12 -10.06 -15.78
C ILE A 43 17.91 -11.13 -15.04
N ASP A 44 19.14 -10.83 -14.68
CA ASP A 44 20.01 -11.71 -13.90
C ASP A 44 19.63 -11.67 -12.40
N SER A 45 20.06 -12.70 -11.66
CA SER A 45 19.95 -12.69 -10.19
C SER A 45 20.83 -11.59 -9.61
N GLY A 46 20.32 -10.88 -8.60
CA GLY A 46 21.03 -9.81 -7.89
C GLY A 46 20.88 -8.42 -8.52
N GLU A 47 20.17 -8.28 -9.65
CA GLU A 47 19.89 -6.97 -10.25
C GLU A 47 18.88 -6.18 -9.41
N VAL A 48 19.17 -4.90 -9.16
CA VAL A 48 18.17 -3.96 -8.63
C VAL A 48 17.18 -3.66 -9.74
N VAL A 49 15.89 -3.83 -9.48
CA VAL A 49 14.83 -3.56 -10.47
C VAL A 49 13.98 -2.35 -10.10
N PHE A 50 13.94 -1.98 -8.82
CA PHE A 50 13.18 -0.84 -8.33
C PHE A 50 13.84 -0.21 -7.09
N VAL A 51 13.84 1.12 -7.05
CA VAL A 51 14.18 1.93 -5.87
C VAL A 51 13.13 3.04 -5.73
N ALA A 52 12.50 3.13 -4.56
CA ALA A 52 11.69 4.26 -4.17
C ALA A 52 12.45 5.08 -3.12
N SER A 53 12.95 6.26 -3.50
CA SER A 53 13.53 7.21 -2.55
C SER A 53 12.44 7.86 -1.69
N SER A 54 12.82 8.46 -0.57
CA SER A 54 11.87 9.17 0.28
C SER A 54 11.16 10.33 -0.39
N ASP A 55 11.71 10.89 -1.47
CA ASP A 55 11.04 11.88 -2.31
C ASP A 55 9.70 11.38 -2.89
N VAL A 56 9.47 10.06 -2.95
CA VAL A 56 8.26 9.49 -3.57
C VAL A 56 7.34 8.75 -2.60
N TRP A 57 7.84 8.31 -1.44
CA TRP A 57 7.02 7.53 -0.49
C TRP A 57 6.73 8.29 0.81
N ARG A 58 7.55 9.28 1.19
CA ARG A 58 7.50 9.88 2.53
C ARG A 58 6.18 10.59 2.81
N GLU A 59 5.59 11.23 1.80
CA GLU A 59 4.28 11.87 1.94
C GLU A 59 3.20 10.86 2.33
N TYR A 60 3.27 9.64 1.79
CA TYR A 60 2.32 8.56 2.08
C TYR A 60 2.68 7.70 3.30
N SER A 61 3.46 8.25 4.24
CA SER A 61 3.90 7.56 5.45
C SER A 61 3.10 7.98 6.68
N ALA A 62 2.91 7.04 7.61
CA ALA A 62 2.22 7.32 8.86
C ALA A 62 2.91 8.41 9.70
N GLY A 63 4.24 8.50 9.60
CA GLY A 63 5.02 9.55 10.27
C GLY A 63 4.65 10.94 9.77
N THR A 64 4.58 11.13 8.44
CA THR A 64 4.16 12.39 7.83
C THR A 64 2.71 12.70 8.14
N ALA A 65 1.81 11.73 7.95
CA ALA A 65 0.39 11.87 8.24
C ALA A 65 0.15 12.33 9.69
N ARG A 66 0.86 11.73 10.66
CA ARG A 66 0.77 12.12 12.07
C ARG A 66 1.35 13.51 12.33
N ALA A 67 2.49 13.85 11.72
CA ALA A 67 3.12 15.15 11.90
C ALA A 67 2.21 16.29 11.39
N GLU A 68 1.63 16.12 10.20
CA GLU A 68 0.70 17.07 9.61
C GLU A 68 -0.61 17.16 10.42
N ALA A 69 -1.18 16.03 10.82
CA ALA A 69 -2.39 16.02 11.65
C ALA A 69 -2.16 16.71 12.99
N ARG A 70 -0.97 16.60 13.60
CA ARG A 70 -0.63 17.34 14.83
C ARG A 70 -0.60 18.85 14.60
N GLN A 71 -0.14 19.29 13.43
CA GLN A 71 -0.08 20.70 13.09
C GLN A 71 -1.47 21.27 12.76
N GLN A 72 -2.29 20.52 12.03
CA GLN A 72 -3.55 21.01 11.46
C GLN A 72 -4.76 20.71 12.37
N ALA A 73 -4.75 19.58 13.07
CA ALA A 73 -5.88 19.07 13.86
C ALA A 73 -5.41 18.32 15.13
N PRO A 74 -4.69 18.96 16.07
CA PRO A 74 -4.12 18.29 17.25
C PRO A 74 -5.17 17.57 18.11
N ALA A 75 -6.36 18.16 18.27
CA ALA A 75 -7.46 17.53 19.02
C ALA A 75 -7.97 16.23 18.36
N PHE A 76 -7.85 16.09 17.03
CA PHE A 76 -8.16 14.84 16.35
C PHE A 76 -7.10 13.77 16.66
N VAL A 77 -5.82 14.13 16.67
CA VAL A 77 -4.73 13.22 17.04
C VAL A 77 -4.92 12.71 18.47
N GLU A 78 -5.23 13.59 19.43
CA GLU A 78 -5.53 13.21 20.81
C GLU A 78 -6.71 12.24 20.91
N ARG A 79 -7.78 12.47 20.12
CA ARG A 79 -8.93 11.58 20.06
C ARG A 79 -8.56 10.21 19.51
N VAL A 80 -7.78 10.16 18.43
CA VAL A 80 -7.30 8.90 17.83
C VAL A 80 -6.42 8.13 18.81
N ASP A 81 -5.46 8.81 19.44
CA ASP A 81 -4.57 8.21 20.44
C ASP A 81 -5.37 7.71 21.66
N SER A 82 -6.37 8.48 22.13
CA SER A 82 -7.25 8.06 23.22
C SER A 82 -8.10 6.85 22.85
N TYR A 83 -8.68 6.81 21.65
CA TYR A 83 -9.48 5.69 21.16
C TYR A 83 -8.64 4.41 21.01
N CYS A 84 -7.41 4.54 20.48
CA CYS A 84 -6.52 3.40 20.24
C CYS A 84 -5.76 2.95 21.49
N GLY A 85 -5.67 3.80 22.52
CA GLY A 85 -4.91 3.56 23.74
C GLY A 85 -3.45 3.22 23.43
N ASN A 86 -3.01 2.03 23.85
CA ASN A 86 -1.64 1.58 23.64
C ASN A 86 -1.37 1.04 22.22
N ASN A 87 -2.38 0.95 21.35
CA ASN A 87 -2.23 0.44 20.00
C ASN A 87 -1.78 1.53 19.00
N GLN A 88 -0.51 1.90 19.08
CA GLN A 88 0.08 2.93 18.22
C GLN A 88 -0.02 2.62 16.73
N ARG A 89 0.11 1.34 16.33
CA ARG A 89 -0.02 0.94 14.93
C ARG A 89 -1.44 1.19 14.38
N MET A 90 -2.47 0.97 15.20
CA MET A 90 -3.84 1.32 14.82
C MET A 90 -4.02 2.84 14.72
N ALA A 91 -3.50 3.60 15.68
CA ALA A 91 -3.55 5.06 15.65
C ALA A 91 -2.89 5.62 14.38
N ASP A 92 -1.71 5.11 14.03
CA ASP A 92 -0.98 5.45 12.82
C ASP A 92 -1.74 5.06 11.55
N ALA A 93 -2.41 3.90 11.55
CA ALA A 93 -3.26 3.48 10.42
C ALA A 93 -4.46 4.40 10.23
N VAL A 94 -5.09 4.83 11.32
CA VAL A 94 -6.21 5.78 11.28
C VAL A 94 -5.76 7.14 10.75
N LEU A 95 -4.63 7.65 11.24
CA LEU A 95 -4.09 8.94 10.80
C LEU A 95 -3.66 8.89 9.34
N LEU A 96 -2.97 7.83 8.91
CA LEU A 96 -2.59 7.65 7.51
C LEU A 96 -3.81 7.48 6.61
N ALA A 97 -4.80 6.69 7.01
CA ALA A 97 -6.04 6.51 6.25
C ALA A 97 -6.80 7.84 6.10
N THR A 98 -6.81 8.66 7.16
CA THR A 98 -7.40 10.00 7.10
C THR A 98 -6.63 10.88 6.13
N HIS A 99 -5.30 10.91 6.25
CA HIS A 99 -4.40 11.72 5.43
C HIS A 99 -4.57 11.42 3.93
N ILE A 100 -4.66 10.14 3.53
CA ILE A 100 -4.86 9.81 2.10
C ILE A 100 -6.27 10.16 1.58
N VAL A 101 -7.29 10.21 2.44
CA VAL A 101 -8.65 10.61 2.01
C VAL A 101 -8.77 12.12 1.86
N VAL A 102 -8.14 12.88 2.77
CA VAL A 102 -8.17 14.35 2.74
C VAL A 102 -7.07 14.95 1.86
N GLY A 103 -6.21 14.11 1.29
CA GLY A 103 -5.12 14.50 0.42
C GLY A 103 -5.59 15.22 -0.85
N ASP A 104 -4.61 15.71 -1.62
CA ASP A 104 -4.89 16.45 -2.85
C ASP A 104 -5.65 15.57 -3.85
N ALA A 105 -6.83 16.02 -4.29
CA ALA A 105 -7.63 15.31 -5.29
C ALA A 105 -6.92 15.16 -6.65
N SER A 106 -5.86 15.93 -6.90
CA SER A 106 -5.00 15.83 -8.09
C SER A 106 -3.80 14.90 -7.92
N ASP A 107 -3.62 14.29 -6.74
CA ASP A 107 -2.53 13.36 -6.47
C ASP A 107 -2.58 12.15 -7.41
N VAL A 108 -1.56 12.01 -8.26
CA VAL A 108 -1.52 10.98 -9.30
C VAL A 108 -1.40 9.57 -8.70
N TYR A 109 -0.71 9.42 -7.58
CA TYR A 109 -0.55 8.12 -6.93
C TYR A 109 -1.85 7.67 -6.28
N LEU A 110 -2.47 8.52 -5.46
CA LEU A 110 -3.71 8.18 -4.77
C LEU A 110 -4.83 7.88 -5.77
N ASN A 111 -4.88 8.61 -6.89
CA ASN A 111 -5.81 8.34 -7.99
C ASN A 111 -5.47 7.08 -8.82
N SER A 112 -4.27 6.50 -8.65
CA SER A 112 -3.89 5.23 -9.28
C SER A 112 -4.27 4.00 -8.44
N LEU A 113 -4.61 4.20 -7.16
CA LEU A 113 -5.06 3.14 -6.27
C LEU A 113 -6.39 2.54 -6.76
N PRO A 114 -6.64 1.24 -6.52
CA PRO A 114 -7.88 0.61 -6.95
C PRO A 114 -9.10 1.23 -6.23
N PRO A 115 -10.12 1.67 -6.98
CA PRO A 115 -11.32 2.25 -6.37
C PRO A 115 -12.19 1.19 -5.67
N VAL A 116 -12.03 -0.08 -6.04
CA VAL A 116 -12.72 -1.23 -5.44
C VAL A 116 -11.68 -2.29 -5.13
N LEU A 117 -11.70 -2.79 -3.90
CA LEU A 117 -10.84 -3.87 -3.43
C LEU A 117 -11.68 -5.14 -3.30
N ASP A 118 -11.16 -6.24 -3.81
CA ASP A 118 -11.76 -7.56 -3.57
C ASP A 118 -11.21 -8.10 -2.25
N VAL A 119 -11.77 -7.65 -1.13
CA VAL A 119 -11.42 -8.13 0.21
C VAL A 119 -12.70 -8.41 1.00
N PRO A 120 -12.68 -9.28 2.03
CA PRO A 120 -13.87 -9.66 2.79
C PRO A 120 -14.66 -8.48 3.37
N MET A 121 -14.04 -7.31 3.55
CA MET A 121 -14.77 -6.09 3.92
C MET A 121 -15.94 -5.75 2.98
N TYR A 122 -15.80 -6.08 1.68
CA TYR A 122 -16.75 -5.73 0.64
C TYR A 122 -17.65 -6.88 0.20
N TRP A 123 -17.47 -8.08 0.75
CA TRP A 123 -18.32 -9.21 0.40
C TRP A 123 -19.67 -9.15 1.13
N THR A 124 -20.68 -9.81 0.53
CA THR A 124 -22.09 -9.65 0.92
C THR A 124 -22.55 -10.53 2.09
N GLU A 125 -21.68 -11.40 2.60
CA GLU A 125 -22.06 -12.37 3.64
C GLU A 125 -22.36 -11.68 4.98
N ARG A 126 -23.40 -12.19 5.66
CA ARG A 126 -23.88 -11.66 6.96
C ARG A 126 -22.82 -11.63 8.06
N ARG A 127 -21.88 -12.58 8.09
CA ARG A 127 -20.78 -12.58 9.08
C ARG A 127 -19.79 -11.43 8.86
N LEU A 128 -19.78 -10.84 7.66
CA LEU A 128 -18.96 -9.68 7.31
C LEU A 128 -19.68 -8.36 7.59
N ASP A 129 -20.98 -8.38 7.92
CA ASP A 129 -21.68 -7.21 8.48
C ASP A 129 -21.10 -6.81 9.85
N GLU A 130 -20.70 -7.79 10.67
CA GLU A 130 -20.10 -7.52 11.99
C GLU A 130 -18.74 -6.81 11.86
N LEU A 131 -17.93 -7.24 10.89
CA LEU A 131 -16.67 -6.57 10.56
C LEU A 131 -16.94 -5.12 10.14
N ARG A 132 -17.87 -4.91 9.20
CA ARG A 132 -18.25 -3.55 8.75
C ARG A 132 -18.81 -2.71 9.89
N HIS A 133 -19.58 -3.30 10.81
CA HIS A 133 -20.10 -2.59 11.98
C HIS A 133 -18.99 -2.05 12.88
N LEU A 134 -17.90 -2.81 13.08
CA LEU A 134 -16.73 -2.35 13.83
C LEU A 134 -16.12 -1.08 13.21
N TYR A 135 -15.91 -1.05 11.90
CA TYR A 135 -15.34 0.11 11.22
C TYR A 135 -16.29 1.32 11.18
N ARG A 136 -17.60 1.10 11.07
CA ARG A 136 -18.60 2.18 11.18
C ARG A 136 -18.63 2.77 12.58
N LYS A 137 -18.53 1.94 13.62
CA LYS A 137 -18.45 2.39 15.00
C LYS A 137 -17.20 3.23 15.23
N MET A 138 -16.03 2.72 14.81
CA MET A 138 -14.77 3.45 14.87
C MET A 138 -14.87 4.80 14.15
N HIS A 139 -15.41 4.81 12.93
CA HIS A 139 -15.63 6.03 12.17
C HIS A 139 -16.52 7.03 12.93
N THR A 140 -17.63 6.57 13.50
CA THR A 140 -18.54 7.41 14.29
C THR A 140 -17.85 8.00 15.52
N ASP A 141 -17.11 7.18 16.26
CA ASP A 141 -16.42 7.59 17.49
C ASP A 141 -15.28 8.59 17.20
N LEU A 142 -14.65 8.51 16.02
CA LEU A 142 -13.54 9.38 15.62
C LEU A 142 -13.98 10.67 14.91
N PHE A 143 -14.92 10.59 13.97
CA PHE A 143 -15.32 11.71 13.10
C PHE A 143 -16.69 12.30 13.44
N GLY A 144 -17.49 11.61 14.26
CA GLY A 144 -18.87 11.97 14.56
C GLY A 144 -19.85 11.57 13.45
N SER A 145 -21.15 11.71 13.74
CA SER A 145 -22.23 11.28 12.84
C SER A 145 -22.75 12.39 11.91
N THR A 146 -22.48 13.66 12.21
CA THR A 146 -23.08 14.81 11.52
C THR A 146 -22.06 15.47 10.59
N ALA A 147 -22.26 15.33 9.28
CA ALA A 147 -21.42 15.90 8.22
C ALA A 147 -19.90 15.70 8.48
N PRO A 148 -19.45 14.45 8.65
CA PRO A 148 -18.05 14.18 8.95
C PRO A 148 -17.16 14.61 7.79
N MET A 149 -15.97 15.14 8.10
CA MET A 149 -14.96 15.54 7.12
C MET A 149 -14.56 14.38 6.19
N VAL A 150 -14.47 13.18 6.75
CA VAL A 150 -14.19 11.94 6.03
C VAL A 150 -15.44 11.06 6.08
N SER A 151 -15.91 10.57 4.93
CA SER A 151 -17.07 9.68 4.90
C SER A 151 -16.70 8.29 5.45
N SER A 152 -17.70 7.55 5.95
CA SER A 152 -17.46 6.18 6.46
C SER A 152 -17.01 5.22 5.36
N ILE A 153 -17.41 5.49 4.10
CA ILE A 153 -17.05 4.68 2.94
C ILE A 153 -15.59 4.93 2.59
N ASP A 154 -15.17 6.19 2.47
CA ASP A 154 -13.79 6.55 2.12
C ASP A 154 -12.81 6.10 3.20
N PHE A 155 -13.20 6.20 4.47
CA PHE A 155 -12.39 5.69 5.58
C PHE A 155 -12.20 4.16 5.52
N GLN A 156 -13.27 3.41 5.24
CA GLN A 156 -13.19 1.95 5.07
C GLN A 156 -12.35 1.57 3.85
N TRP A 157 -12.47 2.32 2.75
CA TRP A 157 -11.62 2.18 1.57
C TRP A 157 -10.16 2.39 1.93
N ALA A 158 -9.83 3.52 2.56
CA ALA A 158 -8.47 3.86 2.94
C ALA A 158 -7.83 2.81 3.86
N LEU A 159 -8.54 2.35 4.89
CA LEU A 159 -8.03 1.28 5.75
C LEU A 159 -7.82 -0.03 4.99
N SER A 160 -8.69 -0.35 4.04
CA SER A 160 -8.55 -1.53 3.19
C SER A 160 -7.37 -1.42 2.24
N VAL A 161 -7.09 -0.23 1.71
CA VAL A 161 -5.87 0.07 0.95
C VAL A 161 -4.64 -0.17 1.82
N LEU A 162 -4.60 0.40 3.03
CA LEU A 162 -3.44 0.24 3.92
C LEU A 162 -3.20 -1.23 4.27
N MET A 163 -4.25 -2.01 4.56
CA MET A 163 -4.10 -3.44 4.84
C MET A 163 -3.57 -4.26 3.65
N SER A 164 -3.94 -3.88 2.43
CA SER A 164 -3.60 -4.62 1.21
C SER A 164 -2.32 -4.17 0.53
N ARG A 165 -1.86 -2.94 0.76
CA ARG A 165 -0.81 -2.29 -0.07
C ARG A 165 0.29 -1.61 0.71
N ALA A 166 0.02 -1.17 1.94
CA ALA A 166 1.05 -0.51 2.73
C ALA A 166 2.05 -1.55 3.24
N THR A 167 3.32 -1.15 3.26
CA THR A 167 4.36 -1.95 3.88
C THR A 167 4.50 -1.55 5.34
N SER A 168 4.65 -2.55 6.21
CA SER A 168 4.95 -2.32 7.62
C SER A 168 5.81 -3.48 8.10
N GLY A 169 6.90 -3.17 8.81
CA GLY A 169 7.88 -4.17 9.19
C GLY A 169 8.70 -3.68 10.36
N LYS A 170 9.52 -4.57 10.92
CA LYS A 170 10.49 -4.19 11.93
C LYS A 170 11.53 -3.31 11.24
N ASP A 171 11.84 -2.15 11.84
CA ASP A 171 12.87 -1.21 11.37
C ASP A 171 12.61 -0.59 9.99
N GLN A 172 11.34 -0.51 9.55
CA GLN A 172 10.94 0.23 8.35
C GLN A 172 9.70 1.10 8.59
N PRO A 173 9.53 2.20 7.83
CA PRO A 173 8.34 3.04 7.90
C PRO A 173 7.04 2.27 7.61
N PHE A 174 5.96 2.63 8.31
CA PHE A 174 4.62 2.25 7.88
C PHE A 174 4.15 3.23 6.81
N THR A 175 4.08 2.77 5.57
CA THR A 175 3.89 3.66 4.42
C THR A 175 3.28 2.93 3.23
N LEU A 176 2.60 3.69 2.38
CA LEU A 176 2.39 3.31 0.99
C LEU A 176 3.63 3.70 0.16
N ILE A 177 3.95 2.91 -0.85
CA ILE A 177 5.10 3.15 -1.74
C ILE A 177 4.57 3.10 -3.17
N PRO A 178 4.56 4.24 -3.89
CA PRO A 178 4.09 4.24 -5.25
C PRO A 178 4.86 3.25 -6.13
N TYR A 179 4.16 2.58 -7.06
CA TYR A 179 4.67 1.51 -7.95
C TYR A 179 5.03 0.18 -7.27
N PHE A 180 5.54 0.20 -6.04
CA PHE A 180 5.88 -1.01 -5.27
C PHE A 180 4.69 -1.98 -5.13
N GLU A 181 3.50 -1.43 -4.94
CA GLU A 181 2.25 -2.18 -4.76
C GLU A 181 1.80 -2.99 -5.98
N TRP A 182 2.46 -2.84 -7.13
CA TRP A 182 2.20 -3.64 -8.33
C TRP A 182 3.08 -4.89 -8.40
N PHE A 183 4.02 -5.09 -7.48
CA PHE A 183 4.66 -6.39 -7.33
C PHE A 183 3.69 -7.32 -6.59
N ASN A 184 3.20 -8.32 -7.31
CA ASN A 184 2.31 -9.33 -6.75
C ASN A 184 3.06 -10.27 -5.80
N HIS A 185 2.31 -10.97 -4.97
CA HIS A 185 2.88 -11.90 -4.00
C HIS A 185 3.36 -13.20 -4.66
N SER A 186 4.48 -13.75 -4.18
CA SER A 186 4.78 -15.17 -4.30
C SER A 186 5.64 -15.74 -3.17
N HIS A 187 5.42 -17.01 -2.82
CA HIS A 187 6.28 -17.80 -1.93
C HIS A 187 7.44 -18.50 -2.65
N ALA A 188 7.52 -18.39 -3.98
CA ALA A 188 8.59 -19.00 -4.75
C ALA A 188 9.96 -18.41 -4.38
N LYS A 189 11.00 -19.24 -4.42
CA LYS A 189 12.39 -18.78 -4.19
C LYS A 189 12.87 -17.75 -5.23
N SER A 190 12.17 -17.66 -6.37
CA SER A 190 12.39 -16.65 -7.41
C SER A 190 11.68 -15.32 -7.13
N ALA A 191 10.90 -15.21 -6.05
CA ALA A 191 10.36 -13.93 -5.62
C ALA A 191 11.53 -12.99 -5.26
N CYS A 192 11.46 -11.76 -5.75
CA CYS A 192 12.43 -10.72 -5.49
C CYS A 192 12.49 -10.43 -3.99
N GLU A 193 13.69 -10.10 -3.50
CA GLU A 193 13.85 -9.54 -2.17
C GLU A 193 13.41 -8.07 -2.20
N HIS A 194 12.81 -7.61 -1.12
CA HIS A 194 12.53 -6.20 -0.89
C HIS A 194 13.00 -5.81 0.51
N ALA A 195 13.55 -4.61 0.63
CA ALA A 195 14.08 -4.12 1.88
C ALA A 195 14.00 -2.60 1.95
N TYR A 196 13.88 -2.08 3.18
CA TYR A 196 14.16 -0.69 3.49
C TYR A 196 15.65 -0.52 3.80
N VAL A 197 16.30 0.41 3.11
CA VAL A 197 17.72 0.74 3.30
C VAL A 197 17.82 2.06 4.04
N GLU A 198 17.98 2.01 5.37
CA GLU A 198 17.95 3.18 6.26
C GLU A 198 18.94 4.28 5.85
N LYS A 199 20.17 3.91 5.49
CA LYS A 199 21.21 4.87 5.09
C LYS A 199 20.79 5.73 3.89
N ASP A 200 20.09 5.12 2.95
CA ASP A 200 19.67 5.76 1.70
C ASP A 200 18.20 6.17 1.75
N ASP A 201 17.52 5.90 2.88
CA ASP A 201 16.13 6.28 3.16
C ASP A 201 15.18 5.88 2.01
N SER A 202 15.36 4.64 1.54
CA SER A 202 14.73 4.13 0.33
C SER A 202 14.27 2.68 0.46
N PHE A 203 13.26 2.32 -0.32
CA PHE A 203 12.84 0.94 -0.50
C PHE A 203 13.42 0.39 -1.79
N VAL A 204 14.02 -0.79 -1.73
CA VAL A 204 14.73 -1.41 -2.86
C VAL A 204 14.16 -2.79 -3.13
N ILE A 205 13.98 -3.13 -4.40
CA ILE A 205 13.67 -4.50 -4.85
C ILE A 205 14.82 -5.02 -5.69
N ARG A 206 15.28 -6.23 -5.36
CA ARG A 206 16.36 -6.94 -6.06
C ARG A 206 15.91 -8.35 -6.43
N THR A 207 16.28 -8.80 -7.62
CA THR A 207 16.01 -10.16 -8.06
C THR A 207 16.84 -11.17 -7.28
N THR A 208 16.25 -12.31 -6.94
CA THR A 208 16.91 -13.43 -6.25
C THR A 208 17.25 -14.57 -7.20
N ALA A 209 16.60 -14.62 -8.36
CA ALA A 209 16.82 -15.57 -9.44
C ALA A 209 16.77 -14.85 -10.80
N PRO A 210 17.28 -15.48 -11.88
CA PRO A 210 17.08 -14.96 -13.22
C PRO A 210 15.61 -14.97 -13.64
N HIS A 211 15.20 -13.99 -14.45
CA HIS A 211 13.87 -13.89 -15.05
C HIS A 211 13.96 -13.80 -16.56
N ALA A 212 13.15 -14.60 -17.26
CA ALA A 212 13.02 -14.55 -18.71
C ALA A 212 12.08 -13.41 -19.15
N PRO A 213 12.18 -12.94 -20.41
CA PRO A 213 11.20 -12.03 -20.96
C PRO A 213 9.79 -12.61 -20.82
N ASN A 214 8.86 -11.76 -20.39
CA ASN A 214 7.48 -12.05 -20.05
C ASN A 214 7.20 -12.65 -18.67
N ASP A 215 8.22 -13.01 -17.90
CA ASP A 215 8.02 -13.42 -16.51
C ASP A 215 7.41 -12.28 -15.70
N GLN A 216 6.52 -12.62 -14.78
CA GLN A 216 6.08 -11.70 -13.75
C GLN A 216 7.09 -11.71 -12.60
N LEU A 217 7.48 -10.51 -12.15
CA LEU A 217 8.28 -10.34 -10.95
C LEU A 217 7.34 -10.25 -9.75
N TYR A 218 7.57 -11.12 -8.78
CA TYR A 218 6.83 -11.18 -7.53
C TYR A 218 7.72 -10.76 -6.37
N ILE A 219 7.12 -10.38 -5.25
CA ILE A 219 7.76 -10.22 -3.94
C ILE A 219 7.05 -11.10 -2.91
N ASN A 220 7.66 -11.33 -1.77
CA ASN A 220 6.98 -11.98 -0.65
C ASN A 220 6.37 -10.92 0.29
N TYR A 221 5.07 -11.02 0.57
CA TYR A 221 4.34 -10.08 1.46
C TYR A 221 4.55 -10.36 2.95
N GLY A 222 5.20 -11.48 3.28
CA GLY A 222 5.56 -11.86 4.64
C GLY A 222 5.25 -13.32 4.93
N ASP A 223 6.27 -14.09 5.32
CA ASP A 223 6.13 -15.51 5.68
C ASP A 223 5.34 -15.76 6.96
N HIS A 224 4.99 -14.71 7.70
CA HIS A 224 4.20 -14.78 8.93
C HIS A 224 2.68 -14.75 8.67
N HIS A 225 2.25 -14.54 7.42
CA HIS A 225 0.83 -14.49 7.09
C HIS A 225 0.22 -15.90 7.07
N THR A 226 -0.94 -16.02 7.72
CA THR A 226 -1.78 -17.21 7.63
C THR A 226 -2.74 -17.08 6.44
N PRO A 227 -3.35 -18.18 5.95
CA PRO A 227 -4.43 -18.09 4.97
C PRO A 227 -5.55 -17.11 5.35
N ALA A 228 -5.87 -17.01 6.65
CA ALA A 228 -6.85 -16.05 7.15
C ALA A 228 -6.36 -14.60 7.05
N THR A 229 -5.06 -14.35 7.28
CA THR A 229 -4.44 -13.03 7.08
C THR A 229 -4.47 -12.65 5.61
N TYR A 230 -4.11 -13.58 4.71
CA TYR A 230 -4.14 -13.34 3.29
C TYR A 230 -5.54 -13.02 2.78
N LEU A 231 -6.53 -13.81 3.19
CA LEU A 231 -7.92 -13.59 2.85
C LEU A 231 -8.39 -12.21 3.31
N ARG A 232 -8.11 -11.87 4.58
CA ARG A 232 -8.56 -10.61 5.19
C ARG A 232 -7.94 -9.39 4.51
N HIS A 233 -6.65 -9.44 4.19
CA HIS A 233 -5.90 -8.28 3.72
C HIS A 233 -5.89 -8.16 2.19
N TYR A 234 -5.91 -9.27 1.46
CA TYR A 234 -5.69 -9.30 0.02
C TYR A 234 -6.79 -9.99 -0.78
N GLY A 235 -7.80 -10.59 -0.11
CA GLY A 235 -8.94 -11.21 -0.79
C GLY A 235 -8.74 -12.66 -1.20
N GLU A 236 -7.55 -13.21 -1.04
CA GLU A 236 -7.21 -14.57 -1.49
C GLU A 236 -6.71 -15.43 -0.33
N PRO A 237 -7.18 -16.68 -0.18
CA PRO A 237 -6.75 -17.55 0.93
C PRO A 237 -5.32 -18.10 0.76
N SER A 238 -4.76 -18.00 -0.45
CA SER A 238 -3.39 -18.35 -0.79
C SER A 238 -2.97 -17.55 -2.00
N LEU A 239 -1.84 -16.86 -1.93
CA LEU A 239 -1.24 -16.17 -3.06
C LEU A 239 -0.11 -17.06 -3.62
N TYR A 240 -0.03 -17.17 -4.95
CA TYR A 240 0.73 -18.19 -5.71
C TYR A 240 2.21 -18.33 -5.38
#